data_AF-A0A522PRI3-F1
#
_entry.id   AF-A0A522PRI3-F1
#
_cell.length_a   1.000
_cell.length_b   1.000
_cell.length_c   1.000
_cell.angle_alpha   90.00
_cell.angle_beta   90.00
_cell.angle_gamma   90.00
#
_symmetry.space_group_name_H-M   'P 1'
#
loop_
_entity.id
_entity.type
_entity.pdbx_description
1 polymer ?
#
loop_
_entity_poly.entity_id
_entity_poly.type
_entity_poly.pdbx_seq_one_letter_code
_entity_poly.pdbx_strand_id
1 'polypeptide(L)'
;MLPSRVAETRPTPLQAQFIHLSAVALVAGTIAITAWELGQPLAAPIVRLPTLLAVAILVLVTADAAVRIARSVGAWRAVDAGRAAFRTVWVGVLALGLVLELGAAWLVLSA
;
A
#
# COMPACT_ATOMS: atom_id res chain seq x y z
N MET A 1 28.00 6.59 -16.87
CA MET A 1 26.92 7.12 -16.00
C MET A 1 25.79 6.12 -15.99
N LEU A 2 25.41 5.58 -14.82
CA LEU A 2 24.22 4.74 -14.72
C LEU A 2 22.97 5.60 -14.93
N PRO A 3 21.95 5.12 -15.67
CA PRO A 3 20.72 5.87 -15.85
C PRO A 3 20.03 6.11 -14.50
N SER A 4 19.37 7.26 -14.34
CA SER A 4 18.62 7.56 -13.11
C SER A 4 17.33 6.76 -13.03
N ARG A 5 16.72 6.46 -14.18
CA ARG A 5 15.46 5.72 -14.35
C ARG A 5 15.56 4.75 -15.53
N VAL A 6 14.84 3.64 -15.44
CA VAL A 6 14.59 2.73 -16.57
C VAL A 6 13.18 3.02 -17.08
N ALA A 7 13.00 3.00 -18.40
CA ALA A 7 11.71 3.30 -19.01
C ALA A 7 10.63 2.32 -18.53
N GLU A 8 9.49 2.86 -18.10
CA GLU A 8 8.32 2.07 -17.73
C GLU A 8 7.54 1.72 -18.99
N THR A 9 7.46 0.42 -19.30
CA THR A 9 6.84 -0.07 -20.55
C THR A 9 5.40 -0.56 -20.36
N ARG A 10 4.95 -0.73 -19.11
CA ARG A 10 3.61 -1.25 -18.77
C ARG A 10 3.08 -0.58 -17.50
N PRO A 11 2.55 0.66 -17.59
CA PRO A 11 2.03 1.38 -16.44
C PRO A 11 0.87 0.61 -15.80
N THR A 12 0.75 0.71 -14.48
CA THR A 12 -0.31 0.05 -13.72
C THR A 12 -1.54 0.96 -13.61
N PRO A 13 -2.76 0.42 -13.59
CA PRO A 13 -3.97 1.22 -13.74
C PRO A 13 -4.19 2.23 -12.60
N LEU A 14 -3.74 1.92 -11.37
CA LEU A 14 -3.92 2.82 -10.23
C LEU A 14 -2.78 3.83 -10.07
N GLN A 15 -1.74 3.76 -10.89
CA GLN A 15 -0.58 4.65 -10.80
C GLN A 15 -0.96 6.13 -10.86
N ALA A 16 -1.89 6.50 -11.76
CA ALA A 16 -2.37 7.87 -11.90
C ALA A 16 -3.26 8.33 -10.73
N GLN A 17 -3.95 7.39 -10.09
CA GLN A 17 -4.89 7.66 -9.00
C GLN A 17 -4.27 7.48 -7.61
N PHE A 18 -3.02 7.04 -7.54
CA PHE A 18 -2.34 6.69 -6.29
C PHE A 18 -2.47 7.78 -5.23
N ILE A 19 -2.18 9.03 -5.57
CA ILE A 19 -2.24 10.16 -4.63
C ILE A 19 -3.67 10.39 -4.14
N HIS A 20 -4.64 10.44 -5.04
CA HIS A 20 -6.04 10.70 -4.70
C HIS A 20 -6.62 9.60 -3.80
N LEU A 21 -6.37 8.33 -4.15
CA LEU A 21 -6.79 7.18 -3.36
C LEU A 21 -6.11 7.17 -1.99
N SER A 22 -4.80 7.43 -1.94
CA SER A 22 -4.05 7.47 -0.68
C SER A 22 -4.53 8.59 0.25
N ALA A 23 -4.93 9.74 -0.31
CA ALA A 23 -5.51 10.83 0.48
C ALA A 23 -6.84 10.42 1.12
N VAL A 24 -7.71 9.71 0.38
CA VAL A 24 -8.96 9.17 0.93
C VAL A 24 -8.69 8.16 2.05
N ALA A 25 -7.75 7.24 1.84
CA ALA A 25 -7.34 6.27 2.86
C ALA A 25 -6.76 6.96 4.11
N LEU A 26 -5.95 8.01 3.94
CA LEU A 26 -5.38 8.78 5.04
C LEU A 26 -6.45 9.49 5.87
N VAL A 27 -7.44 10.11 5.22
CA VAL A 27 -8.55 10.77 5.92
C VAL A 27 -9.38 9.75 6.68
N ALA A 28 -9.74 8.62 6.05
CA ALA A 28 -10.49 7.56 6.70
C ALA A 28 -9.73 6.93 7.88
N GLY A 29 -8.43 6.69 7.72
CA GLY A 29 -7.55 6.20 8.80
C GLY A 29 -7.46 7.18 9.97
N THR A 30 -7.30 8.49 9.68
CA THR A 30 -7.28 9.54 10.71
C THR A 30 -8.58 9.53 11.52
N ILE A 31 -9.74 9.46 10.87
CA ILE A 31 -11.04 9.41 11.55
C ILE A 31 -11.13 8.18 12.48
N ALA A 32 -10.78 6.99 11.96
CA ALA A 32 -10.84 5.76 12.75
C ALA A 32 -9.92 5.80 13.98
N ILE A 33 -8.66 6.23 13.78
CA ILE A 33 -7.67 6.33 14.87
C ILE A 33 -8.14 7.35 15.91
N THR A 34 -8.57 8.54 15.49
CA THR A 34 -9.06 9.56 16.42
C THR A 34 -10.28 9.06 17.20
N ALA A 35 -11.24 8.40 16.56
CA ALA A 35 -12.41 7.86 17.27
C ALA A 35 -12.00 6.77 18.30
N TRP A 36 -11.06 5.90 17.93
CA TRP A 36 -10.54 4.87 18.83
C TRP A 36 -9.79 5.47 20.04
N GLU A 37 -8.94 6.46 19.82
CA GLU A 37 -8.22 7.21 20.87
C GLU A 37 -9.18 7.98 21.80
N LEU A 38 -10.36 8.38 21.30
CA LEU A 38 -11.44 8.97 22.10
C LEU A 38 -12.28 7.92 22.86
N GLY A 39 -11.84 6.66 22.88
CA GLY A 39 -12.45 5.58 23.65
C GLY A 39 -13.60 4.85 22.95
N GLN A 40 -13.80 5.07 21.64
CA GLN A 40 -14.77 4.26 20.89
C GLN A 40 -14.25 2.82 20.72
N PRO A 41 -15.11 1.80 20.90
CA PRO A 41 -14.69 0.41 20.69
C PRO A 41 -14.44 0.13 19.20
N LEU A 42 -13.62 -0.88 18.89
CA LEU A 42 -13.33 -1.30 17.50
C LEU A 42 -14.60 -1.70 16.72
N ALA A 43 -15.62 -2.23 17.39
CA ALA A 43 -16.90 -2.58 16.80
C ALA A 43 -17.78 -1.36 16.46
N ALA A 44 -17.46 -0.17 16.99
CA ALA A 44 -18.24 1.04 16.72
C ALA A 44 -18.19 1.37 15.23
N PRO A 45 -19.33 1.69 14.58
CA PRO A 45 -19.36 2.01 13.15
C PRO A 45 -18.40 3.14 12.73
N ILE A 46 -18.18 4.12 13.62
CA ILE A 46 -17.29 5.26 13.39
C ILE A 46 -15.80 4.87 13.35
N VAL A 47 -15.42 3.73 13.93
CA VAL A 47 -14.07 3.15 13.82
C VAL A 47 -14.06 2.14 12.67
N ARG A 48 -14.98 1.19 12.69
CA ARG A 48 -15.03 0.06 11.75
C ARG A 48 -15.15 0.48 10.29
N LEU A 49 -16.09 1.34 9.93
CA LEU A 49 -16.35 1.67 8.52
C LEU A 49 -15.17 2.45 7.90
N PRO A 50 -14.62 3.51 8.53
CA PRO A 50 -13.46 4.19 7.98
C PRO A 50 -12.21 3.29 7.94
N THR A 51 -12.00 2.41 8.92
CA THR A 51 -10.88 1.45 8.85
C THR A 51 -11.02 0.51 7.66
N LEU A 52 -12.19 -0.08 7.43
CA LEU A 52 -12.40 -1.00 6.30
C LEU A 52 -12.25 -0.28 4.95
N LEU A 53 -12.73 0.96 4.83
CA LEU A 53 -12.54 1.77 3.63
C LEU A 53 -11.05 2.08 3.40
N ALA A 54 -10.34 2.52 4.44
CA ALA A 54 -8.91 2.80 4.36
C ALA A 54 -8.12 1.56 3.95
N VAL A 55 -8.36 0.42 4.60
CA VAL A 55 -7.69 -0.85 4.28
C VAL A 55 -7.99 -1.30 2.86
N ALA A 56 -9.25 -1.25 2.41
CA ALA A 56 -9.60 -1.65 1.05
C ALA A 56 -8.83 -0.82 0.01
N ILE A 57 -8.73 0.50 0.22
CA ILE A 57 -7.96 1.37 -0.67
C ILE A 57 -6.46 1.07 -0.58
N LEU A 58 -5.90 0.93 0.63
CA LEU A 58 -4.49 0.64 0.85
C LEU A 58 -4.08 -0.68 0.18
N VAL A 59 -4.85 -1.75 0.35
CA VAL A 59 -4.60 -3.04 -0.32
C VAL A 59 -4.49 -2.88 -1.83
N LEU A 60 -5.41 -2.13 -2.44
CA LEU A 60 -5.40 -1.91 -3.89
C LEU A 60 -4.17 -1.13 -4.35
N VAL A 61 -3.84 -0.01 -3.69
CA VAL A 61 -2.71 0.83 -4.11
C VAL A 61 -1.36 0.19 -3.77
N THR A 62 -1.27 -0.53 -2.65
CA THR A 62 -0.08 -1.29 -2.23
C THR A 62 0.17 -2.46 -3.18
N ALA A 63 -0.88 -3.20 -3.59
CA ALA A 63 -0.76 -4.27 -4.57
C ALA A 63 -0.33 -3.75 -5.96
N ASP A 64 -0.93 -2.65 -6.42
CA ASP A 64 -0.55 -1.99 -7.67
C ASP A 64 0.93 -1.54 -7.64
N ALA A 65 1.37 -0.93 -6.53
CA ALA A 65 2.75 -0.54 -6.33
C ALA A 65 3.71 -1.75 -6.28
N ALA A 66 3.31 -2.84 -5.62
CA ALA A 66 4.10 -4.06 -5.54
C ALA A 66 4.34 -4.67 -6.93
N VAL A 67 3.29 -4.74 -7.77
CA VAL A 67 3.41 -5.22 -9.16
C VAL A 67 4.35 -4.34 -9.97
N ARG A 68 4.21 -3.01 -9.86
CA ARG A 68 5.08 -2.05 -10.56
C ARG A 68 6.54 -2.21 -10.15
N ILE A 69 6.81 -2.30 -8.85
CA ILE A 69 8.18 -2.45 -8.34
C ILE A 69 8.74 -3.82 -8.72
N ALA A 70 7.95 -4.89 -8.64
CA ALA A 70 8.37 -6.24 -9.05
C ALA A 70 8.77 -6.30 -10.54
N ARG A 71 7.99 -5.67 -11.43
CA ARG A 71 8.35 -5.54 -12.85
C ARG A 71 9.65 -4.76 -13.03
N SER A 72 9.86 -3.72 -12.21
CA SER A 72 11.09 -2.93 -12.27
C SER A 72 12.33 -3.70 -11.82
N VAL A 73 12.21 -4.76 -10.98
CA VAL A 73 13.34 -5.62 -10.62
C VAL A 73 13.99 -6.24 -11.86
N GLY A 74 13.19 -6.83 -12.74
CA GLY A 74 13.69 -7.43 -13.99
C GLY A 74 14.38 -6.41 -14.88
N ALA A 75 13.80 -5.23 -15.00
CA ALA A 75 14.35 -4.13 -15.79
C ALA A 75 15.71 -3.65 -15.25
N TRP A 76 15.89 -3.63 -13.92
CA TRP A 76 17.15 -3.25 -13.29
C TRP A 76 18.19 -4.35 -13.27
N ARG A 77 17.82 -5.64 -13.21
CA ARG A 77 18.80 -6.74 -13.23
C ARG A 77 19.71 -6.71 -14.46
N ALA A 78 19.18 -6.25 -15.60
CA ALA A 78 19.94 -6.10 -16.84
C ALA A 78 20.92 -4.91 -16.84
N VAL A 79 20.79 -3.98 -15.88
CA VAL A 79 21.55 -2.71 -15.84
C VAL A 79 22.44 -2.62 -14.61
N ASP A 80 21.92 -2.95 -13.43
CA ASP A 80 22.58 -2.81 -12.13
C ASP A 80 21.98 -3.77 -11.08
N ALA A 81 22.82 -4.66 -10.55
CA ALA A 81 22.41 -5.68 -9.58
C ALA A 81 22.02 -5.09 -8.21
N GLY A 82 22.66 -4.00 -7.76
CA GLY A 82 22.36 -3.37 -6.47
C GLY A 82 20.99 -2.70 -6.45
N ARG A 83 20.64 -1.98 -7.51
CA ARG A 83 19.33 -1.35 -7.72
C ARG A 83 18.22 -2.38 -7.90
N ALA A 84 18.53 -3.54 -8.48
CA ALA A 84 17.61 -4.66 -8.54
C ALA A 84 17.38 -5.31 -7.16
N ALA A 85 18.44 -5.51 -6.38
CA ALA A 85 18.35 -6.05 -5.02
C ALA A 85 17.54 -5.13 -4.10
N PHE A 86 17.81 -3.82 -4.13
CA PHE A 86 17.05 -2.82 -3.39
C PHE A 86 15.54 -2.87 -3.69
N ARG A 87 15.18 -2.98 -4.98
CA ARG A 87 13.77 -3.13 -5.37
C ARG A 87 13.16 -4.44 -4.92
N THR A 88 13.93 -5.52 -4.93
CA THR A 88 13.48 -6.83 -4.44
C THR A 88 13.12 -6.75 -2.95
N VAL A 89 13.94 -6.05 -2.14
CA VAL A 89 13.62 -5.78 -0.73
C VAL A 89 12.30 -5.01 -0.61
N TRP A 90 12.10 -3.97 -1.43
CA TRP A 90 10.84 -3.21 -1.42
C TRP A 90 9.62 -4.02 -1.84
N VAL A 91 9.74 -4.97 -2.77
CA VAL A 91 8.66 -5.93 -3.05
C VAL A 91 8.30 -6.71 -1.79
N GLY A 92 9.31 -7.17 -1.03
CA GLY A 92 9.10 -7.85 0.25
C GLY A 92 8.42 -6.96 1.30
N VAL A 93 8.84 -5.69 1.42
CA VAL A 93 8.22 -4.72 2.33
C VAL A 93 6.75 -4.48 1.97
N LEU A 94 6.43 -4.36 0.68
CA LEU A 94 5.04 -4.17 0.24
C LEU A 94 4.20 -5.43 0.43
N ALA A 95 4.78 -6.62 0.24
CA ALA A 95 4.10 -7.87 0.55
C ALA A 95 3.79 -7.99 2.05
N LEU A 96 4.72 -7.60 2.93
CA LEU A 96 4.47 -7.49 4.36
C LEU A 96 3.38 -6.46 4.65
N GLY A 97 3.41 -5.28 4.00
CA GLY A 97 2.37 -4.27 4.09
C GLY A 97 0.98 -4.82 3.81
N LEU A 98 0.82 -5.56 2.71
CA LEU A 98 -0.46 -6.21 2.36
C LEU A 98 -0.93 -7.19 3.45
N VAL A 99 -0.03 -7.98 4.03
CA VAL A 99 -0.37 -8.90 5.12
C VAL A 99 -0.85 -8.13 6.35
N LEU A 100 -0.18 -7.03 6.71
CA LEU A 100 -0.55 -6.19 7.84
C LEU A 100 -1.88 -5.47 7.62
N GLU A 101 -2.13 -4.95 6.42
CA GLU A 101 -3.39 -4.31 6.03
C GLU A 101 -4.56 -5.30 6.15
N LEU A 102 -4.41 -6.51 5.59
CA LEU A 102 -5.42 -7.57 5.71
C LEU A 102 -5.61 -8.02 7.16
N GLY A 103 -4.53 -8.08 7.94
CA GLY A 103 -4.58 -8.35 9.38
C GLY A 103 -5.38 -7.28 10.15
N ALA A 104 -5.22 -6.01 9.81
CA ALA A 104 -5.99 -4.92 10.40
C ALA A 104 -7.49 -5.02 10.06
N ALA A 105 -7.84 -5.32 8.80
CA ALA A 105 -9.23 -5.59 8.44
C ALA A 105 -9.81 -6.79 9.20
N TRP A 106 -9.04 -7.88 9.32
CA TRP A 106 -9.46 -9.05 10.08
C TRP A 106 -9.77 -8.70 11.54
N LEU A 107 -8.87 -7.98 12.22
CA LEU A 107 -9.06 -7.55 13.61
C LEU A 107 -10.36 -6.77 13.78
N VAL A 108 -10.61 -5.79 12.92
CA VAL A 108 -11.82 -4.95 12.98
C VAL A 108 -13.10 -5.73 12.68
N LEU A 109 -13.06 -6.71 11.78
CA LEU A 109 -14.19 -7.60 11.48
C LEU A 109 -14.46 -8.61 12.60
N SER A 110 -13.43 -8.98 13.36
CA SER A 110 -13.54 -9.95 14.47
C SER A 110 -13.86 -9.33 15.83
N ALA A 111 -13.84 -8.00 15.94
CA ALA A 111 -14.16 -7.24 17.16
C ALA A 111 -15.67 -7.12 17.42
#